data_AF-A0A2N1M262-F1
#
_entry.id   AF-A0A2N1M262-F1
#
_cell.length_a   1.000
_cell.length_b   1.000
_cell.length_c   1.000
_cell.angle_alpha   90.00
_cell.angle_beta   90.00
_cell.angle_gamma   90.00
#
_symmetry.space_group_name_H-M   'P 1'
#
loop_
_entity.id
_entity.type
_entity.pdbx_description
1 polymer ?
#
loop_
_entity_poly.entity_id
_entity_poly.type
_entity_poly.pdbx_seq_one_letter_code
_entity_poly.pdbx_strand_id
1 'polypeptide(L)' 'MDYLEWIDFDKFDLVKNINKRGAFSSIYSAIWLEGPRWSLDEEAEVWTRNGPIKVILKRLDNSQYMSQEFVNQFKLNYGN' A
#
# COMPACT_ATOMS: atom_id res chain seq x y z
N MET A 1 12.20 -6.16 11.35
CA MET A 1 12.06 -6.95 10.12
C MET A 1 11.36 -6.07 9.13
N ASP A 2 12.05 -5.69 8.06
CA ASP A 2 11.41 -4.97 6.95
C ASP A 2 10.75 -6.03 6.07
N TYR A 3 9.42 -6.01 6.02
CA TYR A 3 8.63 -6.88 5.15
C TYR A 3 7.87 -6.02 4.14
N LEU A 4 7.70 -6.55 2.94
CA LEU A 4 6.85 -5.96 1.92
C LEU A 4 5.51 -6.69 1.93
N GLU A 5 4.41 -5.94 1.95
CA GLU A 5 3.07 -6.49 1.89
C GLU A 5 2.32 -5.90 0.71
N TRP A 6 1.66 -6.77 -0.06
CA TRP A 6 0.67 -6.36 -1.05
C TRP A 6 -0.66 -6.08 -0.37
N ILE A 7 -1.21 -4.90 -0.62
CA ILE A 7 -2.47 -4.44 -0.02
C ILE A 7 -3.44 -4.13 -1.15
N ASP A 8 -4.62 -4.72 -1.10
CA ASP A 8 -5.68 -4.42 -2.05
C ASP A 8 -6.15 -2.96 -1.90
N PHE A 9 -6.43 -2.32 -3.04
CA PHE A 9 -6.76 -0.90 -3.04
C PHE A 9 -8.09 -0.59 -2.33
N ASP A 10 -8.98 -1.57 -2.20
CA ASP A 10 -10.24 -1.48 -1.48
C ASP A 10 -10.08 -1.35 0.05
N LYS A 11 -8.88 -1.60 0.58
CA LYS A 11 -8.54 -1.40 1.99
C LYS A 11 -8.27 0.07 2.36
N PHE A 12 -8.32 0.97 1.37
CA PHE A 12 -8.12 2.40 1.57
C PHE A 12 -9.43 3.17 1.38
N ASP A 13 -9.75 4.02 2.35
CA ASP A 13 -10.91 4.91 2.32
C ASP A 13 -10.48 6.39 2.29
N LEU A 14 -11.40 7.28 1.94
CA LEU A 14 -11.22 8.73 1.90
C LEU A 14 -10.00 9.15 1.07
N VAL A 15 -9.77 8.44 -0.03
CA VAL A 15 -8.65 8.70 -0.95
C VAL A 15 -8.82 10.08 -1.59
N LYS A 16 -7.90 11.00 -1.30
CA LYS A 16 -7.92 12.39 -1.77
C LYS A 16 -6.58 12.77 -2.37
N ASN A 17 -6.59 13.30 -3.59
CA ASN A 17 -5.41 13.92 -4.19
C ASN A 17 -5.03 15.15 -3.37
N ILE A 18 -3.75 15.29 -3.01
CA ILE A 18 -3.28 16.42 -2.20
C ILE A 18 -2.61 17.51 -3.04
N ASN A 19 -2.83 17.51 -4.36
CA ASN A 19 -2.24 18.42 -5.34
C ASN A 19 -0.71 18.50 -5.28
N LYS A 20 -0.05 17.41 -4.85
CA LYS A 20 1.40 17.26 -4.89
C LYS A 20 1.80 16.24 -5.94
N ARG A 21 2.85 16.56 -6.69
CA ARG A 21 3.35 15.75 -7.80
C ARG A 21 4.87 15.59 -7.72
N GLY A 22 5.36 14.41 -8.05
CA GLY A 22 6.75 14.15 -8.38
C GLY A 22 6.93 14.07 -9.90
N ALA A 23 8.15 13.83 -10.37
CA ALA A 23 8.45 13.77 -11.81
C ALA A 23 7.55 12.78 -12.60
N PHE A 24 7.18 11.66 -11.98
CA PHE A 24 6.37 10.60 -12.59
C PHE A 24 5.28 10.07 -11.67
N SER A 25 4.81 10.88 -10.71
CA SER A 25 3.88 10.39 -9.70
C SER A 25 2.97 11.47 -9.14
N SER A 26 1.75 11.10 -8.83
CA SER A 26 0.78 11.92 -8.11
C SER A 26 0.63 11.42 -6.66
N ILE A 27 0.51 12.35 -5.72
CA ILE A 27 0.43 12.02 -4.29
C ILE A 27 -1.01 12.18 -3.79
N TYR A 28 -1.46 11.18 -3.03
CA TYR A 28 -2.76 11.11 -2.41
C TYR A 28 -2.59 10.89 -0.90
N SER A 29 -3.61 11.29 -0.15
CA SER A 29 -3.82 10.86 1.23
C SER A 29 -5.00 9.91 1.29
N ALA A 30 -4.95 8.96 2.22
CA ALA A 30 -6.03 8.01 2.43
C ALA A 30 -6.04 7.56 3.90
N ILE A 31 -7.11 6.87 4.29
CA ILE A 31 -7.18 6.09 5.51
C ILE A 31 -6.99 4.62 5.13
N TRP A 32 -5.93 3.98 5.63
CA TRP A 32 -5.78 2.53 5.53
C TRP A 32 -6.59 1.90 6.66
N LEU A 33 -7.69 1.22 6.32
CA LEU A 33 -8.68 0.74 7.27
C LEU A 33 -8.10 -0.31 8.23
N GLU A 34 -7.39 -1.29 7.68
CA GLU A 34 -6.79 -2.35 8.50
C GLU A 34 -5.48 -1.91 9.13
N GLY A 35 -4.72 -1.03 8.47
CA GLY A 35 -3.43 -0.55 8.95
C GLY A 35 -2.30 -1.58 8.87
N PRO A 36 -1.07 -1.17 9.22
CA PRO A 36 0.10 -2.04 9.18
C PRO A 36 0.09 -3.07 10.31
N ARG A 37 0.71 -4.24 10.08
CA ARG A 37 1.03 -5.18 11.16
C ARG A 37 2.28 -4.71 11.88
N TRP A 38 2.09 -4.12 13.06
CA TRP A 38 3.18 -3.60 13.90
C TRP A 38 3.13 -4.06 15.35
N SER A 39 2.05 -4.74 15.76
CA SER A 39 1.95 -5.29 17.11
C SER A 39 2.00 -6.81 17.04
N LEU A 40 2.87 -7.41 17.85
CA LEU A 40 2.87 -8.85 18.09
C LEU A 40 1.98 -9.08 19.31
N ASP A 41 0.96 -9.91 19.16
CA ASP A 41 0.28 -10.52 20.29
C ASP A 41 1.17 -11.67 20.79
N GLU A 42 1.80 -11.49 21.95
CA GLU A 42 2.74 -12.48 22.50
C GLU A 42 2.04 -13.76 22.96
N GLU A 43 0.76 -13.69 23.36
CA GLU A 43 0.00 -14.86 23.82
C GLU A 43 -0.50 -15.69 22.64
N ALA A 44 -0.98 -15.03 21.59
CA ALA A 44 -1.44 -15.69 20.37
C ALA A 44 -0.30 -16.00 19.38
N GLU A 45 0.91 -15.46 19.59
CA GLU A 45 2.04 -15.48 18.65
C GLU A 45 1.68 -14.94 17.24
N VAL A 46 0.73 -14.00 17.16
CA VAL A 46 0.22 -13.47 15.88
C VAL A 46 0.46 -11.96 15.77
N TRP A 47 0.87 -11.52 14.60
CA TRP A 47 0.97 -10.10 14.28
C TRP A 47 -0.41 -9.51 13.99
N THR A 48 -0.83 -8.55 14.82
CA THR A 48 -2.10 -7.84 14.69
C THR A 48 -1.91 -6.53 13.92
N ARG A 49 -2.96 -6.13 13.19
CA ARG A 49 -2.97 -4.87 12.45
C ARG A 49 -3.52 -3.74 13.32
N ASN A 50 -2.94 -2.55 13.19
CA ASN A 50 -3.32 -1.36 13.95
C ASN A 50 -3.85 -0.25 13.05
N GLY A 51 -5.04 -0.48 12.49
CA GLY A 51 -5.81 0.53 11.76
C GLY A 51 -7.04 1.00 12.55
N PRO A 52 -7.77 2.02 12.04
CA PRO A 52 -7.47 2.78 10.83
C PRO A 52 -6.36 3.82 11.03
N ILE A 53 -5.53 4.03 10.01
CA ILE A 53 -4.42 5.02 10.05
C ILE A 53 -4.37 5.87 8.79
N LYS A 54 -4.04 7.15 8.95
CA LYS A 54 -3.81 8.07 7.82
C LYS A 54 -2.48 7.78 7.15
N VAL A 55 -2.51 7.57 5.84
CA VAL A 55 -1.34 7.25 5.03
C VAL A 55 -1.21 8.18 3.82
N ILE A 56 -0.01 8.16 3.22
CA ILE A 56 0.27 8.80 1.94
C ILE A 56 0.41 7.71 0.89
N LEU A 57 -0.35 7.82 -0.20
CA LEU A 57 -0.24 6.95 -1.36
C LEU A 57 0.49 7.71 -2.47
N LYS A 58 1.56 7.12 -3.00
CA LYS A 58 2.27 7.63 -4.17
C LYS A 58 1.87 6.79 -5.38
N ARG A 59 1.03 7.36 -6.25
CA ARG A 59 0.61 6.71 -7.49
C ARG A 59 1.61 7.04 -8.60
N LEU A 60 2.10 6.02 -9.30
CA LEU A 60 2.86 6.23 -10.53
C LEU A 60 1.92 6.75 -11.62
N ASP A 61 2.28 7.87 -12.24
CA ASP A 61 1.51 8.42 -13.35
C ASP A 61 1.59 7.44 -14.54
N ASN A 62 0.55 7.41 -15.39
CA ASN A 62 0.46 6.49 -16.52
C ASN A 62 0.43 4.99 -16.15
N SER A 63 0.17 4.66 -14.88
CA SER A 63 0.01 3.27 -14.41
C SER A 63 -1.04 2.48 -15.19
N GLN A 64 -2.03 3.14 -15.78
CA GLN A 64 -3.06 2.53 -16.61
C GLN A 64 -2.52 1.95 -17.93
N TYR A 65 -1.33 2.37 -18.35
CA TYR A 65 -0.64 1.84 -19.54
C TYR A 65 0.41 0.77 -19.18
N MET A 66 0.63 0.51 -17.88
CA MET A 66 1.49 -0.58 -17.46
C MET A 66 0.79 -1.91 -17.72
N SER A 67 1.46 -2.83 -18.42
CA SER A 67 0.87 -4.14 -18.71
C SER A 67 0.71 -4.94 -17.43
N GLN A 68 -0.37 -5.72 -17.36
CA GLN A 68 -0.59 -6.69 -16.27
C GLN A 68 0.59 -7.68 -16.17
N GLU A 69 1.22 -8.00 -17.31
CA GLU A 69 2.43 -8.84 -17.36
C GLU A 69 3.61 -8.22 -16.62
N PHE A 70 3.84 -6.91 -16.75
CA PHE A 70 4.88 -6.22 -15.99
C PHE A 70 4.63 -6.29 -14.47
N VAL A 71 3.39 -6.04 -14.06
CA VAL A 71 2.99 -6.15 -12.64
C VAL A 71 3.15 -7.58 -12.13
N ASN A 72 2.78 -8.58 -12.94
CA ASN A 72 2.89 -9.99 -12.59
C ASN A 72 4.37 -10.43 -12.47
N GLN A 73 5.24 -9.98 -13.38
CA GLN A 73 6.69 -10.23 -13.26
C GLN A 73 7.26 -9.61 -11.99
N PHE A 74 6.82 -8.39 -11.63
CA PHE A 74 7.26 -7.75 -10.39
C PHE A 74 6.82 -8.55 -9.16
N LYS A 75 5.57 -9.06 -9.14
CA LYS A 75 5.08 -9.95 -8.08
C LYS A 75 5.87 -11.26 -8.00
N LEU A 76 6.20 -11.89 -9.14
CA LEU A 76 6.97 -13.13 -9.18
C LEU A 76 8.42 -12.95 -8.70
N ASN A 77 9.02 -11.78 -8.97
CA ASN A 77 10.43 -11.53 -8.65
C ASN A 77 10.64 -10.93 -7.25
N TYR A 78 9.61 -10.28 -6.68
CA TYR A 78 9.75 -9.50 -5.43
C TYR A 78 8.62 -9.72 -4.40
N GLY A 79 7.59 -10.49 -4.73
CA GLY A 79 6.49 -10.83 -3.82
C GLY A 79 6.72 -12.19 -3.19
N ASN A 80 7.45 -12.24 -2.07
CA ASN A 80 7.43 -13.34 -1.10
C ASN A 80 6.86 -12.81 0.20
#